data_AF-A0A7W7RAJ3-F1
#
_entry.id   AF-A0A7W7RAJ3-F1
#
_cell.length_a   1.000
_cell.length_b   1.000
_cell.length_c   1.000
_cell.angle_alpha   90.00
_cell.angle_beta   90.00
_cell.angle_gamma   90.00
#
_symmetry.space_group_name_H-M   'P 1'
#
loop_
_entity.id
_entity.type
_entity.pdbx_description
1 polymer ?
#
loop_
_entity_poly.entity_id
_entity_poly.type
_entity_poly.pdbx_seq_one_letter_code
_entity_poly.pdbx_strand_id
1 'polypeptide(L)'
;MIVWLSVEGEERVEGLAELSDWLRLEPELRGLVSLADAVPGPRELGAVSDVLVVALGAGGTVSVLAASLKAFLSQPRRSDVRIVVSAPDGRQLEVDAKRVEDVEAVLRQVLGAAQ
;
A
#
# COMPACT_ATOMS: atom_id res chain seq x y z
N MET A 1 5.76 -12.84 -0.76
CA MET A 1 6.21 -11.64 -1.51
C MET A 1 6.01 -10.43 -0.63
N ILE A 2 6.91 -9.46 -0.67
CA ILE A 2 6.76 -8.21 0.08
C ILE A 2 6.41 -7.10 -0.89
N VAL A 3 5.44 -6.26 -0.53
CA VAL A 3 5.15 -5.01 -1.24
C VAL A 3 5.28 -3.85 -0.27
N TRP A 4 5.56 -2.67 -0.82
CA TRP A 4 5.63 -1.43 -0.06
C TRP A 4 4.48 -0.53 -0.50
N LEU A 5 3.79 0.08 0.47
CA LEU A 5 2.74 1.05 0.25
C LEU A 5 3.24 2.41 0.76
N SER A 6 3.12 3.46 -0.03
CA SER A 6 3.30 4.83 0.44
C SER A 6 2.06 5.65 0.14
N VAL A 7 1.86 6.71 0.93
CA VAL A 7 0.78 7.67 0.71
C VAL A 7 1.38 8.96 0.15
N GLU A 8 0.79 9.44 -0.94
CA GLU A 8 1.09 10.71 -1.56
C GLU A 8 -0.05 11.70 -1.27
N GLY A 9 0.30 12.96 -0.99
CA GLY A 9 -0.65 14.01 -0.63
C GLY A 9 -0.08 15.02 0.37
N GLU A 10 -0.91 15.93 0.84
CA GLU A 10 -0.53 16.91 1.88
C GLU A 10 -0.45 16.24 3.28
N GLU A 11 -1.26 15.21 3.52
CA GLU A 11 -1.42 14.53 4.80
C GLU A 11 -0.76 13.13 4.79
N ARG A 12 0.50 13.01 4.34
CA ARG A 12 1.17 11.70 4.14
C ARG A 12 1.28 10.86 5.41
N VAL A 13 1.74 11.47 6.51
CA VAL A 13 1.96 10.77 7.78
C VAL A 13 0.64 10.25 8.37
N GLU A 14 -0.38 11.10 8.38
CA GLU A 14 -1.72 10.75 8.87
C GLU A 14 -2.38 9.71 7.96
N GLY A 15 -2.35 9.93 6.64
CA GLY A 15 -2.89 8.98 5.67
C GLY A 15 -2.22 7.61 5.71
N LEU A 16 -0.90 7.54 5.96
CA LEU A 16 -0.19 6.27 6.13
C LEU A 16 -0.60 5.57 7.43
N ALA A 17 -0.73 6.31 8.52
CA ALA A 17 -1.19 5.76 9.80
C ALA A 17 -2.62 5.22 9.70
N GLU A 18 -3.53 5.97 9.07
CA GLU A 18 -4.89 5.53 8.77
C GLU A 18 -4.91 4.27 7.90
N LEU A 19 -4.09 4.23 6.84
CA LEU A 19 -3.98 3.07 5.96
C LEU A 19 -3.46 1.84 6.73
N SER A 20 -2.48 2.03 7.61
CA SER A 20 -1.95 0.96 8.47
C SER A 20 -3.01 0.40 9.41
N ASP A 21 -3.76 1.27 10.08
CA ASP A 21 -4.84 0.85 10.98
C ASP A 21 -5.92 0.09 10.20
N TRP A 22 -6.34 0.66 9.06
CA TRP A 22 -7.33 0.06 8.17
C TRP A 22 -6.95 -1.35 7.71
N LEU A 23 -5.74 -1.54 7.18
CA LEU A 23 -5.29 -2.85 6.70
C LEU A 23 -5.13 -3.87 7.84
N ARG A 24 -4.88 -3.42 9.07
CA ARG A 24 -4.80 -4.32 10.25
C ARG A 24 -6.15 -4.82 10.73
N LEU A 25 -7.24 -4.15 10.36
CA LEU A 25 -8.60 -4.62 10.63
C LEU A 25 -8.94 -5.86 9.81
N GLU A 26 -8.34 -6.03 8.63
CA GLU A 26 -8.51 -7.22 7.80
C GLU A 26 -7.87 -8.46 8.47
N PRO A 27 -8.65 -9.51 8.77
CA PRO A 27 -8.13 -10.68 9.48
C PRO A 27 -7.04 -11.42 8.70
N GLU A 28 -7.11 -11.44 7.36
CA GLU A 28 -6.12 -12.08 6.49
C GLU A 28 -4.83 -11.29 6.34
N LEU A 29 -4.84 -9.97 6.61
CA LEU A 29 -3.65 -9.11 6.56
C LEU A 29 -3.06 -8.86 7.95
N ARG A 30 -3.76 -9.27 9.01
CA ARG A 30 -3.30 -9.10 10.39
C ARG A 30 -1.96 -9.79 10.60
N GLY A 31 -0.98 -9.03 11.11
CA GLY A 31 0.38 -9.51 11.33
C GLY A 31 1.25 -9.55 10.06
N LEU A 32 0.69 -9.26 8.89
CA LEU A 32 1.42 -9.11 7.62
C LEU A 32 1.75 -7.66 7.29
N VAL A 33 1.21 -6.72 8.08
CA VAL A 33 1.25 -5.27 7.87
C VAL A 33 2.17 -4.63 8.92
N SER A 34 3.33 -4.13 8.50
CA SER A 34 4.30 -3.45 9.37
C SER A 34 4.71 -2.11 8.79
N LEU A 35 5.04 -1.14 9.63
CA LEU A 35 5.75 0.05 9.15
C LEU A 35 7.19 -0.36 8.80
N ALA A 36 7.72 0.15 7.69
CA ALA A 36 9.13 0.02 7.38
C ALA A 36 9.90 0.94 8.34
N ASP A 37 10.81 0.40 9.14
CA ASP A 37 11.90 1.22 9.67
C ASP A 37 12.71 1.70 8.47
N ALA A 38 12.73 3.01 8.23
CA ALA A 38 13.48 3.60 7.14
C ALA A 38 14.91 3.05 7.15
N VAL A 39 15.37 2.44 6.06
CA VAL A 39 16.79 2.27 5.83
C VAL A 39 17.24 3.63 5.29
N PRO A 40 17.91 4.50 6.09
CA PRO A 40 18.34 5.79 5.59
C PRO A 40 19.28 5.57 4.40
N GLY A 41 18.84 6.00 3.22
CA GLY A 41 19.72 6.09 2.07
C GLY A 41 20.83 7.11 2.39
N PRO A 42 22.07 6.89 1.93
CA PRO A 42 23.25 7.68 2.33
C PRO A 42 23.25 9.18 1.92
N ARG A 43 22.11 9.74 1.49
CA ARG A 43 21.99 11.15 1.09
C ARG A 43 20.71 11.86 1.58
N GLU A 44 19.84 11.21 2.35
CA GLU A 44 18.58 11.85 2.78
C GLU A 44 18.56 12.09 4.29
N LEU A 45 19.04 13.27 4.69
CA LEU A 45 18.78 13.81 6.02
C LEU A 45 17.34 14.34 6.04
N GLY A 46 16.38 13.53 6.51
CA GLY A 46 15.04 14.01 6.89
C GLY A 46 13.83 13.33 6.26
N ALA A 47 14.00 12.28 5.44
CA ALA A 47 12.85 11.49 5.00
C ALA A 47 12.52 10.43 6.06
N VAL A 48 11.58 10.73 6.95
CA VAL A 48 10.81 9.67 7.60
C VAL A 48 10.15 8.93 6.44
N SER A 49 10.64 7.75 6.10
CA SER A 49 10.07 6.96 5.02
C SER A 49 8.69 6.50 5.49
N ASP A 50 7.66 7.26 5.10
CA ASP A 50 6.25 6.94 5.28
C ASP A 50 5.88 5.76 4.37
N VAL A 51 6.40 4.58 4.71
CA VAL A 51 6.27 3.36 3.92
C VAL A 51 5.78 2.21 4.78
N LEU A 52 4.78 1.52 4.26
CA LEU A 52 4.09 0.40 4.86
C LEU A 52 4.47 -0.88 4.14
N VAL A 53 4.98 -1.86 4.86
CA VAL A 53 5.37 -3.17 4.34
C VAL A 53 4.20 -4.14 4.49
N VAL A 54 3.79 -4.76 3.40
CA VAL A 54 2.77 -5.82 3.40
C VAL A 54 3.35 -7.12 2.86
N ALA A 55 3.34 -8.16 3.69
CA ALA A 55 3.79 -9.49 3.32
C ALA A 55 2.64 -10.28 2.67
N LEU A 56 2.61 -10.34 1.34
CA LEU A 56 1.64 -11.09 0.55
C LEU A 56 2.07 -12.56 0.43
N GLY A 57 1.32 -13.45 1.08
CA GLY A 57 1.51 -14.91 1.02
C GLY A 57 0.73 -15.59 -0.11
N ALA A 58 1.05 -16.85 -0.39
CA ALA A 58 0.21 -17.70 -1.23
C ALA A 58 -1.11 -17.98 -0.48
N GLY A 59 -2.25 -17.52 -1.02
CA GLY A 59 -3.56 -17.73 -0.38
C GLY A 59 -4.53 -16.54 -0.41
N GLY A 60 -4.63 -15.82 -1.54
CA GLY A 60 -5.68 -14.79 -1.71
C GLY A 60 -5.43 -13.45 -1.01
N THR A 61 -4.33 -13.28 -0.27
CA THR A 61 -3.96 -12.01 0.38
C THR A 61 -3.89 -10.82 -0.58
N VAL A 62 -3.55 -11.06 -1.85
CA VAL A 62 -3.58 -10.04 -2.92
C VAL A 62 -5.00 -9.50 -3.16
N SER A 63 -6.01 -10.38 -3.18
CA SER A 63 -7.41 -9.98 -3.35
C SER A 63 -7.91 -9.21 -2.14
N VAL A 64 -7.56 -9.65 -0.93
CA VAL A 64 -7.93 -8.94 0.30
C VAL A 64 -7.30 -7.56 0.34
N LEU A 65 -6.01 -7.44 0.00
CA LEU A 65 -5.34 -6.15 -0.12
C LEU A 65 -6.04 -5.24 -1.14
N ALA A 66 -6.33 -5.75 -2.35
CA ALA A 66 -7.01 -4.96 -3.38
C ALA A 66 -8.42 -4.50 -2.94
N ALA A 67 -9.21 -5.39 -2.35
CA ALA A 67 -10.54 -5.08 -1.86
C ALA A 67 -10.50 -4.05 -0.71
N SER A 68 -9.55 -4.22 0.22
CA SER A 68 -9.38 -3.31 1.35
C SER A 68 -8.90 -1.93 0.91
N LEU A 69 -7.97 -1.85 -0.05
CA LEU A 69 -7.54 -0.56 -0.66
C LEU A 69 -8.70 0.14 -1.38
N LYS A 70 -9.51 -0.61 -2.13
CA LYS A 70 -10.71 -0.07 -2.79
C LYS A 70 -11.70 0.47 -1.76
N ALA A 71 -11.95 -0.27 -0.68
CA ALA A 71 -12.84 0.15 0.40
C ALA A 71 -12.29 1.39 1.11
N PHE A 72 -10.99 1.43 1.40
CA PHE A 72 -10.31 2.58 1.99
C PHE A 72 -10.50 3.84 1.13
N LEU A 73 -10.18 3.77 -0.16
CA LEU A 73 -10.26 4.88 -1.11
C LEU A 73 -11.71 5.28 -1.45
N SER A 74 -12.68 4.40 -1.23
CA SER A 74 -14.10 4.72 -1.43
C SER A 74 -14.73 5.46 -0.25
N GLN A 75 -14.02 5.59 0.88
CA GLN A 75 -14.54 6.34 2.02
C GLN A 75 -14.60 7.84 1.71
N PRO A 76 -15.68 8.54 2.13
CA PRO A 76 -15.76 9.98 2.00
C PRO A 76 -14.68 10.63 2.88
N ARG A 77 -13.69 11.27 2.25
CA ARG A 77 -12.54 11.91 2.88
C ARG A 77 -12.46 13.38 2.48
N ARG A 78 -11.81 14.19 3.31
CA ARG A 78 -11.57 15.63 3.04
C ARG A 78 -10.48 15.86 2.00
N SER A 79 -9.58 14.89 1.83
CA SER A 79 -8.37 15.00 1.01
C SER A 79 -8.30 13.85 0.00
N ASP A 80 -7.87 14.14 -1.23
CA ASP A 80 -7.58 13.14 -2.26
C ASP A 80 -6.33 12.35 -1.84
N VAL A 81 -6.52 11.13 -1.34
CA VAL A 81 -5.42 10.23 -0.96
C VAL A 81 -5.00 9.40 -2.16
N ARG A 82 -3.71 9.43 -2.48
CA ARG A 82 -3.10 8.53 -3.47
C ARG A 82 -2.19 7.55 -2.77
N ILE A 83 -2.35 6.26 -3.09
CA ILE A 83 -1.57 5.17 -2.54
C ILE A 83 -0.66 4.64 -3.64
N VAL A 84 0.64 4.57 -3.39
CA VAL A 84 1.61 3.98 -4.32
C VAL A 84 2.00 2.61 -3.81
N VAL A 85 1.75 1.58 -4.61
CA VAL A 85 2.15 0.20 -4.35
C VAL A 85 3.43 -0.10 -5.12
N SER A 86 4.51 -0.39 -4.42
CA SER A 86 5.79 -0.80 -5.01
C SER A 86 6.00 -2.31 -4.85
N ALA A 87 6.33 -2.97 -5.95
CA ALA A 87 6.72 -4.36 -6.01
C ALA A 87 8.26 -4.51 -5.87
N PRO A 88 8.75 -5.69 -5.45
CA PRO A 88 10.18 -5.92 -5.23
C PRO A 88 11.00 -5.95 -6.51
N ASP A 89 10.36 -6.05 -7.66
CA ASP A 89 10.98 -5.94 -8.98
C ASP A 89 11.13 -4.49 -9.47
N GLY A 90 10.79 -3.51 -8.63
CA GLY A 90 10.88 -2.08 -8.94
C GLY A 90 9.67 -1.52 -9.69
N ARG A 91 8.65 -2.34 -10.00
CA ARG A 91 7.40 -1.83 -10.58
C ARG A 91 6.56 -1.12 -9.53
N GLN A 92 5.85 -0.09 -9.97
CA GLN A 92 4.99 0.72 -9.10
C GLN A 92 3.60 0.87 -9.71
N LEU A 93 2.60 0.92 -8.84
CA LEU A 93 1.20 1.14 -9.16
C LEU A 93 0.66 2.26 -8.28
N GLU A 94 0.18 3.33 -8.90
CA GLU A 94 -0.56 4.37 -8.20
C GLU A 94 -2.05 4.06 -8.19
N VAL A 95 -2.64 4.02 -7.00
CA VAL A 95 -4.06 3.82 -6.77
C VAL A 95 -4.62 5.07 -6.11
N ASP A 96 -5.64 5.63 -6.74
CA ASP A 96 -6.41 6.76 -6.21
C ASP A 96 -7.91 6.44 -6.34
N ALA A 97 -8.76 7.22 -5.67
CA ALA A 97 -10.21 7.02 -5.65
C ALA A 97 -10.84 6.94 -7.06
N LYS A 98 -10.19 7.49 -8.10
CA LYS A 98 -10.68 7.49 -9.48
C LYS A 98 -10.27 6.24 -10.26
N ARG A 99 -9.31 5.45 -9.76
CA ARG A 99 -8.76 4.25 -10.42
C ARG A 99 -9.00 2.96 -9.63
N VAL A 100 -9.99 2.96 -8.72
CA VAL A 100 -10.23 1.84 -7.80
C VAL A 100 -10.91 0.62 -8.42
N GLU A 101 -11.40 0.71 -9.67
CA GLU A 101 -12.18 -0.35 -10.30
C GLU A 101 -11.34 -1.59 -10.69
N ASP A 102 -10.12 -1.38 -11.21
CA ASP A 102 -9.23 -2.45 -11.72
C ASP A 102 -8.08 -2.81 -10.77
N VAL A 103 -8.10 -2.32 -9.52
CA VAL A 103 -6.97 -2.45 -8.58
C VAL A 103 -6.51 -3.88 -8.41
N GLU A 104 -7.42 -4.85 -8.30
CA GLU A 104 -7.03 -6.25 -8.14
C GLU A 104 -6.30 -6.79 -9.37
N ALA A 105 -6.82 -6.52 -10.58
CA ALA A 105 -6.23 -7.02 -11.82
C ALA A 105 -4.84 -6.42 -12.04
N VAL A 106 -4.71 -5.10 -11.83
CA VAL A 106 -3.42 -4.40 -11.99
C VAL A 106 -2.44 -4.82 -10.91
N LEU A 107 -2.88 -4.96 -9.66
CA LEU A 107 -2.04 -5.46 -8.57
C LEU A 107 -1.55 -6.87 -8.88
N ARG A 108 -2.42 -7.77 -9.35
CA ARG A 108 -2.00 -9.12 -9.79
C ARG A 108 -1.03 -9.08 -10.95
N GLN A 109 -1.16 -8.16 -11.91
CA GLN A 109 -0.20 -8.00 -12.99
C GLN A 109 1.16 -7.51 -12.46
N VAL A 110 1.15 -6.54 -11.56
CA VAL A 110 2.33 -5.98 -10.88
C VAL A 110 3.00 -7.00 -9.96
N LEU A 111 2.28 -7.97 -9.41
CA LEU A 111 2.87 -9.01 -8.57
C LEU A 111 3.18 -10.30 -9.35
N GLY A 112 2.39 -10.62 -10.37
CA GLY A 112 2.46 -11.88 -11.11
C GLY A 112 3.48 -11.90 -12.25
N ALA A 113 3.99 -10.75 -12.70
CA ALA A 113 5.11 -10.74 -13.66
C ALA A 113 6.48 -10.98 -12.98
N ALA A 114 6.51 -11.20 -11.67
CA ALA A 114 7.64 -11.82 -10.97
C ALA A 114 7.52 -13.36 -11.09
N GLN A 115 7.78 -13.89 -12.29
CA GLN A 115 7.97 -15.32 -12.56
C GLN A 115 9.29 -15.50 -13.28
#